data_AF-A0A7R7ZZH5-F1
#
_entry.id   AF-A0A7R7ZZH5-F1
#
_cell.length_a   1.000
_cell.length_b   1.000
_cell.length_c   1.000
_cell.angle_alpha   90.00
_cell.angle_beta   90.00
_cell.angle_gamma   90.00
#
_symmetry.space_group_name_H-M   'P 1'
#
loop_
_entity.id
_entity.type
_entity.pdbx_description
1 polymer ?
#
loop_
_entity_poly.entity_id
_entity_poly.type
_entity_poly.pdbx_seq_one_letter_code
_entity_poly.pdbx_strand_id
1 'polypeptide(L)'
;MAHAAAHVAHRQGQTKSIESEKFRTLAVGIIAKWLADERKSTQDDTITAIARLLMFEKYWAIDDQWRAHKNGLVSVINARGGVENFRSSWRLHMVLFLAFSLAEPSRNSSPAHVWEISEYFTPATVHPAIELRLHQVNPQASQGLIAYPDIHETITFLASFSNLSGNASPNVQDHTLLCLFVLAVIFQESLYSSSPEFGRSFTDKLPVLNEALSKSKSIWKRSSQELYEFLMEDHFNLLLSPSARSFITKVAQNLVYLNESAQAAVAKCLLNKLLWQSQEVKADSHLQSDGTR
;
A
#
# COMPACT_ATOMS: atom_id res chain seq x y z
N MET A 1 4.39 4.19 19.16
CA MET A 1 3.87 5.18 20.12
C MET A 1 3.62 6.54 19.47
N ALA A 2 4.63 7.19 18.87
CA ALA A 2 4.43 8.48 18.18
C ALA A 2 3.30 8.46 17.14
N HIS A 3 3.35 7.53 16.17
CA HIS A 3 2.28 7.33 15.18
C HIS A 3 0.88 7.16 15.79
N ALA A 4 0.77 6.35 16.85
CA ALA A 4 -0.51 6.09 17.51
C ALA A 4 -1.07 7.34 18.20
N ALA A 5 -0.22 8.08 18.92
CA ALA A 5 -0.60 9.33 19.58
C ALA A 5 -1.02 10.41 18.57
N ALA A 6 -0.31 10.51 17.44
CA ALA A 6 -0.70 11.42 16.35
C ALA A 6 -2.06 11.05 15.75
N HIS A 7 -2.28 9.76 15.49
CA HIS A 7 -3.54 9.27 14.94
C HIS A 7 -4.73 9.50 15.88
N VAL A 8 -4.56 9.25 17.19
CA VAL A 8 -5.61 9.50 18.19
C VAL A 8 -5.97 10.99 18.23
N ALA A 9 -4.98 11.88 18.25
CA ALA A 9 -5.22 13.32 18.23
C ALA A 9 -5.95 13.75 16.94
N HIS A 10 -5.55 13.21 15.79
CA HIS A 10 -6.22 13.47 14.52
C HIS A 10 -7.70 13.03 14.53
N ARG A 11 -7.99 11.85 15.10
CA ARG A 11 -9.38 11.35 15.28
C ARG A 11 -10.23 12.26 16.18
N GLN A 12 -9.59 13.06 17.03
CA GLN A 12 -10.25 14.05 17.88
C GLN A 12 -10.30 15.45 17.23
N GLY A 13 -9.95 15.57 15.95
CA GLY A 13 -9.92 16.84 15.21
C GLY A 13 -8.71 17.71 15.52
N GLN A 14 -7.71 17.19 16.22
CA GLN A 14 -6.49 17.93 16.55
C GLN A 14 -5.46 17.78 15.43
N THR A 15 -4.76 18.88 15.12
CA THR A 15 -3.70 18.90 14.10
C THR A 15 -2.31 18.59 14.66
N LYS A 16 -2.15 18.59 15.98
CA LYS A 16 -0.88 18.33 16.67
C LYS A 16 -1.12 17.53 17.95
N SER A 17 -0.10 16.77 18.38
CA SER A 17 -0.11 15.98 19.61
C SER A 17 1.20 16.13 20.35
N ILE A 18 1.14 16.66 21.58
CA ILE A 18 2.32 16.82 22.46
C ILE A 18 2.94 15.45 22.78
N GLU A 19 2.10 14.45 23.02
CA GLU A 19 2.54 13.07 23.31
C GLU A 19 3.24 12.46 22.10
N SER A 20 2.72 12.71 20.90
CA SER A 20 3.36 12.30 19.65
C SER A 20 4.75 12.91 19.50
N GLU A 21 4.88 14.22 19.70
CA GLU A 21 6.15 14.94 19.63
C GLU A 21 7.16 14.44 20.68
N LYS A 22 6.70 14.14 21.89
CA LYS A 22 7.52 13.54 22.95
C LYS A 22 8.07 12.18 22.51
N PHE A 23 7.22 11.28 22.03
CA PHE A 23 7.66 9.95 21.59
C PHE A 23 8.56 10.00 20.35
N ARG A 24 8.32 10.94 19.44
CA ARG A 24 9.18 11.19 18.29
C ARG A 24 10.58 11.62 18.73
N THR A 25 10.68 12.58 19.65
CA THR A 25 11.96 13.06 20.19
C THR A 25 12.74 11.93 20.88
N LEU A 26 12.05 11.09 21.66
CA LEU A 26 12.66 9.90 22.27
C LEU A 26 13.17 8.91 21.22
N ALA A 27 12.40 8.67 20.16
CA ALA A 27 12.81 7.78 19.07
C ALA A 27 14.07 8.29 18.36
N VAL A 28 14.13 9.59 18.03
CA VAL A 28 15.32 10.23 17.46
C VAL A 28 16.55 10.03 18.35
N GLY A 29 16.41 10.26 19.66
CA GLY A 29 17.50 10.07 20.62
C GLY A 29 17.99 8.62 20.72
N ILE A 30 17.09 7.64 20.67
CA ILE A 30 17.44 6.21 20.67
C ILE A 30 18.16 5.83 19.38
N ILE A 31 17.63 6.25 18.23
CA ILE A 31 18.22 5.99 16.91
C ILE A 31 19.63 6.58 16.84
N ALA A 32 19.83 7.81 17.31
CA ALA A 32 21.16 8.44 17.34
C ALA A 32 22.17 7.62 18.16
N LYS A 33 21.75 7.05 19.30
CA LYS A 33 22.60 6.16 20.10
C LYS A 33 22.94 4.85 19.37
N TRP A 34 21.99 4.28 18.64
CA TRP A 34 22.25 3.07 17.84
C TRP A 34 23.15 3.34 16.64
N LEU A 35 23.02 4.51 16.01
CA LEU A 35 23.90 4.93 14.92
C LEU A 35 25.34 5.19 15.37
N ALA A 36 25.53 5.64 16.61
CA ALA A 36 26.85 5.82 17.21
C ALA A 36 27.53 4.50 17.65
N ASP A 37 26.78 3.40 17.74
CA ASP A 37 27.30 2.07 18.09
C ASP A 37 27.55 1.27 16.80
N GLU A 38 28.81 1.00 16.49
CA GLU A 38 29.24 0.31 15.27
C GLU A 38 28.55 -1.06 15.09
N ARG A 39 28.22 -1.76 16.19
CA ARG A 39 27.56 -3.07 16.13
C ARG A 39 26.07 -2.97 15.82
N LYS A 40 25.46 -1.81 16.07
CA LYS A 40 24.01 -1.58 15.93
C LYS A 40 23.64 -0.72 14.75
N SER A 41 24.55 0.12 14.27
CA SER A 41 24.30 1.17 13.29
C SER A 41 23.66 0.65 11.99
N THR A 42 24.00 -0.57 11.57
CA THR A 42 23.50 -1.21 10.34
C THR A 42 22.52 -2.36 10.58
N GLN A 43 22.12 -2.62 11.83
CA GLN A 43 21.19 -3.72 12.16
C GLN A 43 19.77 -3.45 11.65
N ASP A 44 19.02 -4.53 11.41
CA ASP A 44 17.63 -4.49 10.92
C ASP A 44 16.73 -3.57 11.76
N ASP A 45 16.85 -3.64 13.08
CA ASP A 45 16.05 -2.83 14.02
C ASP A 45 16.33 -1.33 13.88
N THR A 46 17.59 -0.97 13.68
CA THR A 46 18.01 0.44 13.51
C THR A 46 17.44 0.99 12.20
N ILE A 47 17.58 0.24 11.13
CA ILE A 47 17.08 0.62 9.80
C ILE A 47 15.55 0.67 9.80
N THR A 48 14.88 -0.30 10.42
CA THR A 48 13.43 -0.32 10.60
C THR A 48 12.95 0.90 11.39
N ALA A 49 13.66 1.28 12.45
CA ALA A 49 13.30 2.45 13.25
C ALA A 49 13.46 3.76 12.47
N ILE A 50 14.53 3.91 11.70
CA ILE A 50 14.75 5.08 10.81
C ILE A 50 13.66 5.15 9.75
N ALA A 51 13.33 4.04 9.09
CA ALA A 51 12.28 4.00 8.09
C ALA A 51 10.90 4.30 8.68
N ARG A 52 10.59 3.80 9.88
CA ARG A 52 9.35 4.16 10.61
C ARG A 52 9.30 5.62 11.03
N LEU A 53 10.43 6.20 11.40
CA LEU A 53 10.55 7.62 11.66
C LEU A 53 10.35 8.42 10.37
N LEU A 54 10.92 8.00 9.24
CA LEU A 54 10.71 8.65 7.94
C LEU A 54 9.22 8.67 7.54
N MET A 55 8.53 7.54 7.74
CA MET A 55 7.07 7.48 7.57
C MET A 55 6.37 8.46 8.52
N PHE A 56 6.79 8.52 9.79
CA PHE A 56 6.23 9.49 10.74
C PHE A 56 6.44 10.93 10.25
N GLU A 57 7.65 11.28 9.82
CA GLU A 57 7.98 12.64 9.40
C GLU A 57 7.18 13.10 8.20
N LYS A 58 6.98 12.19 7.23
CA LYS A 58 6.18 12.50 6.04
C LYS A 58 4.75 12.92 6.40
N TYR A 59 4.23 12.27 7.41
CA TYR A 59 2.84 12.34 7.80
C TYR A 59 2.63 13.47 8.81
N TRP A 60 3.44 13.52 9.86
CA TRP A 60 3.13 14.32 11.03
C TRP A 60 4.10 15.49 11.25
N ALA A 61 5.10 15.70 10.39
CA ALA A 61 6.19 16.63 10.67
C ALA A 61 6.53 17.60 9.53
N ILE A 62 7.61 18.37 9.76
CA ILE A 62 8.08 19.50 8.93
C ILE A 62 9.09 19.00 7.88
N ASP A 63 8.90 19.41 6.62
CA ASP A 63 9.57 18.88 5.42
C ASP A 63 11.10 18.69 5.51
N ASP A 64 11.80 19.60 6.20
CA ASP A 64 13.27 19.61 6.24
C ASP A 64 13.86 18.39 6.96
N GLN A 65 13.13 17.83 7.94
CA GLN A 65 13.60 16.67 8.70
C GLN A 65 13.39 15.36 7.94
N TRP A 66 12.38 15.29 7.07
CA TRP A 66 12.15 14.11 6.23
C TRP A 66 13.33 13.85 5.29
N ARG A 67 13.85 14.88 4.62
CA ARG A 67 15.00 14.73 3.71
C ARG A 67 16.25 14.26 4.46
N ALA A 68 16.52 14.84 5.63
CA ALA A 68 17.65 14.45 6.46
C ALA A 68 17.58 12.98 6.87
N HIS A 69 16.41 12.51 7.34
CA HIS A 69 16.22 11.11 7.72
C HIS A 69 16.26 10.17 6.51
N LYS A 70 15.76 10.58 5.34
CA LYS A 70 15.87 9.80 4.10
C LYS A 70 17.33 9.63 3.69
N ASN A 71 18.12 10.71 3.71
CA ASN A 71 19.54 10.65 3.39
C ASN A 71 20.30 9.78 4.40
N GLY A 72 19.97 9.89 5.69
CA GLY A 72 20.51 9.02 6.73
C GLY A 72 20.22 7.54 6.48
N LEU A 73 18.97 7.21 6.10
CA LEU A 73 18.58 5.84 5.74
C LEU A 73 19.40 5.29 4.56
N VAL A 74 19.56 6.08 3.50
CA VAL A 74 20.38 5.71 2.33
C VAL A 74 21.83 5.47 2.74
N SER A 75 22.41 6.34 3.57
CA SER A 75 23.79 6.19 4.06
C SER A 75 23.97 4.90 4.87
N VAL A 76 23.02 4.55 5.75
CA VAL A 76 23.08 3.31 6.54
C VAL A 76 22.94 2.07 5.64
N ILE A 77 22.06 2.13 4.63
CA ILE A 77 21.93 1.05 3.64
C ILE A 77 23.24 0.84 2.89
N ASN A 78 23.85 1.92 2.42
CA ASN A 78 25.14 1.86 1.72
C ASN A 78 26.25 1.32 2.63
N ALA A 79 26.29 1.73 3.90
CA ALA A 79 27.26 1.26 4.88
C ALA A 79 27.14 -0.26 5.16
N ARG A 80 25.94 -0.84 5.01
CA ARG A 80 25.73 -2.28 5.12
C ARG A 80 26.08 -3.05 3.83
N GLY A 81 26.49 -2.36 2.77
CA GLY A 81 26.80 -2.97 1.48
C GLY A 81 25.60 -3.07 0.53
N GLY A 82 24.57 -2.24 0.73
CA GLY A 82 23.43 -2.12 -0.17
C GLY A 82 22.25 -3.02 0.18
N VAL A 83 21.20 -2.92 -0.65
CA VAL A 83 19.89 -3.54 -0.40
C VAL A 83 19.94 -5.07 -0.41
N GLU A 84 20.85 -5.62 -1.20
CA GLU A 84 21.07 -7.06 -1.34
C GLU A 84 21.52 -7.74 -0.04
N ASN A 85 22.08 -6.99 0.92
CA ASN A 85 22.51 -7.53 2.22
C ASN A 85 21.38 -7.58 3.28
N PHE A 86 20.14 -7.26 2.90
CA PHE A 86 18.95 -7.36 3.77
C PHE A 86 18.18 -8.67 3.64
N ARG A 87 18.65 -9.61 2.81
CA ARG A 87 17.93 -10.79 2.30
C ARG A 87 17.19 -11.63 3.35
N SER A 88 17.62 -11.63 4.61
CA SER A 88 17.03 -12.44 5.68
C SER A 88 15.69 -11.92 6.23
N SER A 89 15.31 -10.67 6.00
CA SER A 89 14.14 -10.06 6.67
C SER A 89 13.14 -9.44 5.70
N TRP A 90 12.16 -10.24 5.23
CA TRP A 90 11.07 -9.75 4.37
C TRP A 90 10.31 -8.54 4.99
N ARG A 91 10.25 -8.46 6.33
CA ARG A 91 9.66 -7.33 7.05
C ARG A 91 10.45 -6.04 6.85
N LEU A 92 11.78 -6.12 6.89
CA LEU A 92 12.63 -4.97 6.60
C LEU A 92 12.47 -4.53 5.15
N HIS A 93 12.46 -5.47 4.21
CA HIS A 93 12.21 -5.21 2.79
C HIS A 93 10.87 -4.48 2.58
N MET A 94 9.78 -4.91 3.22
CA MET A 94 8.48 -4.22 3.21
C MET A 94 8.56 -2.79 3.73
N VAL A 95 9.20 -2.61 4.88
CA VAL A 95 9.33 -1.28 5.51
C VAL A 95 10.14 -0.33 4.64
N LEU A 96 11.23 -0.81 4.01
CA LEU A 96 12.04 -0.02 3.08
C LEU A 96 11.28 0.32 1.80
N PHE A 97 10.62 -0.66 1.19
CA PHE A 97 9.79 -0.46 0.01
C PHE A 97 8.71 0.61 0.25
N LEU A 98 8.01 0.54 1.38
CA LEU A 98 7.03 1.56 1.76
C LEU A 98 7.73 2.91 1.94
N ALA A 99 8.79 2.98 2.76
CA ALA A 99 9.50 4.22 3.05
C ALA A 99 9.99 4.97 1.79
N PHE A 100 10.46 4.24 0.77
CA PHE A 100 10.95 4.83 -0.49
C PHE A 100 9.86 5.07 -1.54
N SER A 101 8.75 4.31 -1.51
CA SER A 101 7.60 4.52 -2.41
C SER A 101 6.77 5.74 -2.04
N LEU A 102 6.97 6.26 -0.84
CA LEU A 102 6.35 7.48 -0.39
C LEU A 102 6.88 8.69 -1.17
N ALA A 103 5.96 9.40 -1.83
CA ALA A 103 6.22 10.72 -2.39
C ALA A 103 6.81 11.68 -1.34
N GLU A 104 7.72 12.56 -1.77
CA GLU A 104 8.29 13.62 -0.95
C GLU A 104 7.17 14.51 -0.37
N PRO A 105 7.26 14.93 0.90
CA PRO A 105 6.36 15.92 1.46
C PRO A 105 6.39 17.21 0.62
N SER A 106 5.22 17.77 0.32
CA SER A 106 5.14 19.06 -0.37
C SER A 106 4.18 20.00 0.34
N ARG A 107 4.63 21.23 0.60
CA ARG A 107 3.82 22.28 1.26
C ARG A 107 2.57 22.67 0.46
N ASN A 108 2.59 22.43 -0.85
CA ASN A 108 1.56 22.90 -1.79
C ASN A 108 0.61 21.78 -2.25
N SER A 109 0.92 20.51 -1.96
CA SER A 109 -0.03 19.41 -2.17
C SER A 109 -1.00 19.39 -1.01
N SER A 110 -2.31 19.39 -1.29
CA SER A 110 -3.31 19.05 -0.27
C SER A 110 -2.84 17.78 0.44
N PRO A 111 -2.68 17.81 1.78
CA PRO A 111 -2.27 16.62 2.53
C PRO A 111 -3.16 15.44 2.13
N ALA A 112 -4.46 15.67 1.98
CA ALA A 112 -5.49 14.66 1.73
C ALA A 112 -5.11 13.63 0.66
N HIS A 113 -4.60 14.07 -0.50
CA HIS A 113 -4.41 13.15 -1.63
C HIS A 113 -3.27 12.14 -1.44
N VAL A 114 -2.18 12.48 -0.75
CA VAL A 114 -1.05 11.55 -0.55
C VAL A 114 -1.28 10.65 0.67
N TRP A 115 -2.03 11.14 1.67
CA TRP A 115 -2.49 10.35 2.81
C TRP A 115 -3.48 9.27 2.38
N GLU A 116 -4.48 9.63 1.57
CA GLU A 116 -5.46 8.72 0.99
C GLU A 116 -4.78 7.62 0.14
N ILE A 117 -3.72 7.98 -0.60
CA ILE A 117 -2.94 7.01 -1.38
C ILE A 117 -2.09 6.09 -0.49
N SER A 118 -1.57 6.59 0.62
CA SER A 118 -0.83 5.76 1.57
C SER A 118 -1.69 4.82 2.41
N GLU A 119 -2.99 5.11 2.56
CA GLU A 119 -3.96 4.13 3.05
C GLU A 119 -4.12 2.94 2.08
N TYR A 120 -3.74 3.06 0.79
CA TYR A 120 -3.83 1.98 -0.20
C TYR A 120 -2.92 0.79 0.10
N PHE A 121 -1.81 0.99 0.81
CA PHE A 121 -0.80 -0.03 1.10
C PHE A 121 -0.84 -0.42 2.57
N THR A 122 -2.00 -0.86 3.02
CA THR A 122 -2.13 -1.62 4.25
C THR A 122 -1.85 -3.09 3.99
N PRO A 123 -0.61 -3.60 4.17
CA PRO A 123 -0.51 -4.94 4.71
C PRO A 123 -1.05 -4.83 6.15
N ALA A 124 -2.10 -5.60 6.44
CA ALA A 124 -2.74 -5.74 7.76
C ALA A 124 -1.76 -6.10 8.90
N THR A 125 -0.47 -6.23 8.62
CA THR A 125 0.60 -6.56 9.56
C THR A 125 1.39 -5.36 10.09
N VAL A 126 1.15 -4.11 9.64
CA VAL A 126 2.01 -2.96 10.04
C VAL A 126 1.27 -1.72 10.58
N HIS A 127 -0.07 -1.59 10.44
CA HIS A 127 -0.82 -0.53 11.14
C HIS A 127 -2.20 -0.99 11.64
N PRO A 128 -2.32 -1.37 12.94
CA PRO A 128 -3.58 -1.85 13.55
C PRO A 128 -4.75 -0.85 13.48
N ALA A 129 -4.49 0.45 13.33
CA ALA A 129 -5.56 1.45 13.35
C ALA A 129 -6.33 1.58 12.02
N ILE A 130 -5.86 0.96 10.93
CA ILE A 130 -6.54 0.99 9.62
C ILE A 130 -7.41 -0.27 9.41
N GLU A 131 -7.05 -1.40 10.03
CA GLU A 131 -7.86 -2.64 10.08
C GLU A 131 -9.29 -2.35 10.56
N LEU A 132 -9.45 -1.42 11.50
CA LEU A 132 -10.74 -1.00 12.05
C LEU A 132 -11.60 -0.16 11.09
N ARG A 133 -11.03 0.58 10.14
CA ARG A 133 -11.82 1.39 9.19
C ARG A 133 -12.31 0.59 7.99
N LEU A 134 -11.48 -0.32 7.47
CA LEU A 134 -11.86 -1.19 6.35
C LEU A 134 -12.98 -2.16 6.73
N HIS A 135 -12.99 -2.68 7.97
CA HIS A 135 -14.09 -3.55 8.43
C HIS A 135 -15.42 -2.81 8.69
N GLN A 136 -15.39 -1.50 8.97
CA GLN A 136 -16.62 -0.74 9.27
C GLN A 136 -17.39 -0.31 8.02
N VAL A 137 -16.74 -0.21 6.85
CA VAL A 137 -17.39 0.20 5.59
C VAL A 137 -17.74 -1.00 4.69
N ASN A 138 -17.31 -2.21 5.06
CA ASN A 138 -17.27 -3.35 4.14
C ASN A 138 -18.26 -4.50 4.44
N PRO A 139 -19.58 -4.27 4.30
CA PRO A 139 -20.49 -5.35 3.93
C PRO A 139 -20.85 -5.36 2.43
N GLN A 140 -20.64 -4.25 1.70
CA GLN A 140 -21.13 -4.09 0.32
C GLN A 140 -20.06 -4.11 -0.79
N ALA A 141 -18.77 -3.97 -0.48
CA ALA A 141 -17.72 -3.92 -1.52
C ALA A 141 -17.54 -5.28 -2.23
N SER A 142 -17.85 -6.39 -1.56
CA SER A 142 -17.67 -7.75 -2.11
C SER A 142 -18.72 -8.18 -3.15
N GLN A 143 -19.84 -7.47 -3.26
CA GLN A 143 -20.81 -7.69 -4.36
C GLN A 143 -20.41 -6.94 -5.64
N GLY A 144 -19.46 -6.00 -5.56
CA GLY A 144 -19.10 -5.11 -6.67
C GLY A 144 -18.46 -5.79 -7.88
N LEU A 145 -17.56 -6.77 -7.70
CA LEU A 145 -16.83 -7.37 -8.83
C LEU A 145 -17.63 -8.39 -9.63
N ILE A 146 -18.71 -8.94 -9.06
CA ILE A 146 -19.63 -9.81 -9.83
C ILE A 146 -20.27 -9.02 -10.98
N ALA A 147 -20.48 -7.71 -10.80
CA ALA A 147 -20.99 -6.82 -11.83
C ALA A 147 -19.95 -6.50 -12.94
N TYR A 148 -18.67 -6.86 -12.75
CA TYR A 148 -17.57 -6.50 -13.64
C TYR A 148 -16.77 -7.76 -14.07
N PRO A 149 -17.32 -8.56 -14.99
CA PRO A 149 -16.75 -9.87 -15.33
C PRO A 149 -15.36 -9.81 -15.97
N ASP A 150 -15.06 -8.78 -16.77
CA ASP A 150 -13.76 -8.63 -17.41
C ASP A 150 -12.69 -8.19 -16.41
N ILE A 151 -13.05 -7.42 -15.37
CA ILE A 151 -12.16 -7.14 -14.23
C ILE A 151 -11.86 -8.42 -13.46
N HIS A 152 -12.88 -9.21 -13.12
CA HIS A 152 -12.71 -10.47 -12.42
C HIS A 152 -11.82 -11.46 -13.20
N GLU A 153 -12.03 -11.57 -14.51
CA GLU A 153 -11.21 -12.40 -15.39
C GLU A 153 -9.76 -11.92 -15.45
N THR A 154 -9.54 -10.60 -15.49
CA THR A 154 -8.19 -10.01 -15.46
C THR A 154 -7.46 -10.35 -14.16
N ILE A 155 -8.14 -10.25 -13.00
CA ILE A 155 -7.55 -10.61 -11.70
C ILE A 155 -7.25 -12.12 -11.64
N THR A 156 -8.14 -12.95 -12.18
CA THR A 156 -7.93 -14.41 -12.25
C THR A 156 -6.75 -14.78 -13.15
N PHE A 157 -6.61 -14.09 -14.30
CA PHE A 157 -5.46 -14.20 -15.18
C PHE A 157 -4.16 -13.87 -14.43
N LEU A 158 -4.11 -12.77 -13.69
CA LEU A 158 -2.95 -12.39 -12.85
C LEU A 158 -2.64 -13.41 -11.74
N ALA A 159 -3.68 -13.99 -11.14
CA ALA A 159 -3.52 -15.02 -10.11
C ALA A 159 -2.82 -16.29 -10.65
N SER A 160 -3.06 -16.64 -11.92
CA SER A 160 -2.42 -17.80 -12.55
C SER A 160 -0.89 -17.66 -12.63
N PHE A 161 -0.38 -16.47 -12.93
CA PHE A 161 1.07 -16.19 -12.94
C PHE A 161 1.66 -16.18 -11.54
N SER A 162 0.92 -15.62 -10.57
CA SER A 162 1.39 -15.52 -9.18
C SER A 162 1.60 -16.89 -8.52
N ASN A 163 0.81 -17.91 -8.91
CA ASN A 163 0.95 -19.27 -8.42
C ASN A 163 2.08 -20.07 -9.10
N LEU A 164 2.57 -19.61 -10.27
CA LEU A 164 3.62 -20.26 -11.06
C LEU A 164 5.04 -19.78 -10.73
N SER A 165 5.17 -18.66 -10.00
CA SER A 165 6.44 -17.96 -9.69
C SER A 165 7.33 -18.65 -8.64
N GLY A 166 7.22 -19.97 -8.47
CA GLY A 166 8.12 -20.74 -7.60
C GLY A 166 9.50 -21.02 -8.21
N ASN A 167 9.65 -20.89 -9.54
CA ASN A 167 10.81 -21.36 -10.30
C ASN A 167 11.35 -20.36 -11.34
N ALA A 168 10.89 -19.10 -11.36
CA ALA A 168 11.23 -18.15 -12.42
C ALA A 168 12.44 -17.26 -12.05
N SER A 169 13.27 -16.96 -13.05
CA SER A 169 14.48 -16.14 -12.94
C SER A 169 14.18 -14.71 -12.43
N PRO A 170 15.05 -14.13 -11.55
CA PRO A 170 14.81 -12.88 -10.82
C PRO A 170 14.82 -11.58 -11.65
N ASN A 171 14.83 -11.66 -13.00
CA ASN A 171 15.06 -10.50 -13.86
C ASN A 171 13.86 -10.07 -14.72
N VAL A 172 12.65 -10.52 -14.38
CA VAL A 172 11.42 -9.92 -14.87
C VAL A 172 10.88 -9.09 -13.72
N GLN A 173 10.93 -7.75 -13.83
CA GLN A 173 10.07 -6.89 -13.02
C GLN A 173 8.67 -7.48 -13.11
N ASP A 174 8.14 -8.01 -12.01
CA ASP A 174 6.93 -8.84 -12.09
C ASP A 174 5.74 -7.91 -12.40
N HIS A 175 5.50 -7.68 -13.69
CA HIS A 175 4.44 -6.84 -14.22
C HIS A 175 3.08 -7.28 -13.64
N THR A 176 2.98 -8.56 -13.24
CA THR A 176 1.85 -9.10 -12.47
C THR A 176 1.58 -8.29 -11.20
N LEU A 177 2.61 -8.06 -10.38
CA LEU A 177 2.51 -7.29 -9.15
C LEU A 177 2.15 -5.83 -9.42
N LEU A 178 2.71 -5.24 -10.48
CA LEU A 178 2.37 -3.88 -10.89
C LEU A 178 0.92 -3.74 -11.36
N CYS A 179 0.43 -4.68 -12.17
CA CYS A 179 -0.97 -4.75 -12.57
C CYS A 179 -1.89 -4.89 -11.35
N LEU A 180 -1.54 -5.75 -10.39
CA LEU A 180 -2.30 -5.88 -9.14
C LEU A 180 -2.33 -4.57 -8.35
N PHE A 181 -1.23 -3.82 -8.32
CA PHE A 181 -1.20 -2.50 -7.69
C PHE A 181 -2.10 -1.49 -8.41
N VAL A 182 -2.02 -1.41 -9.73
CA VAL A 182 -2.87 -0.50 -10.52
C VAL A 182 -4.35 -0.81 -10.29
N LEU A 183 -4.73 -2.08 -10.38
CA LEU A 183 -6.10 -2.53 -10.13
C LEU A 183 -6.56 -2.23 -8.70
N ALA A 184 -5.70 -2.45 -7.70
CA ALA A 184 -6.01 -2.13 -6.31
C ALA A 184 -6.23 -0.63 -6.07
N VAL A 185 -5.46 0.23 -6.75
CA VAL A 185 -5.66 1.69 -6.69
C VAL A 185 -7.02 2.07 -7.31
N ILE A 186 -7.31 1.60 -8.52
CA ILE A 186 -8.58 1.91 -9.20
C ILE A 186 -9.77 1.40 -8.41
N PHE A 187 -9.67 0.18 -7.88
CA PHE A 187 -10.71 -0.43 -7.06
C PHE A 187 -10.98 0.38 -5.80
N GLN A 188 -9.92 0.77 -5.07
CA GLN A 188 -10.08 1.56 -3.85
C GLN A 188 -10.69 2.95 -4.13
N GLU A 189 -10.24 3.65 -5.17
CA GLU A 189 -10.80 4.96 -5.52
C GLU A 189 -12.30 4.87 -5.85
N SER A 190 -12.72 3.78 -6.49
CA SER A 190 -14.13 3.48 -6.76
C SER A 190 -14.93 3.13 -5.50
N LEU A 191 -14.28 2.53 -4.49
CA LEU A 191 -14.93 2.36 -3.18
C LEU A 191 -15.12 3.71 -2.48
N TYR A 192 -14.13 4.61 -2.55
CA TYR A 192 -14.24 5.94 -1.94
C TYR A 192 -15.28 6.83 -2.59
N SER A 193 -15.57 6.65 -3.88
CA SER A 193 -16.67 7.38 -4.52
C SER A 193 -18.04 7.10 -3.90
N SER A 194 -18.21 5.93 -3.27
CA SER A 194 -19.43 5.55 -2.54
C SER A 194 -19.47 6.06 -1.08
N SER A 195 -18.35 6.56 -0.55
CA SER A 195 -18.27 7.05 0.83
C SER A 195 -18.84 8.47 0.96
N PRO A 196 -19.69 8.77 1.96
CA PRO A 196 -20.20 10.12 2.20
C PRO A 196 -19.11 11.16 2.47
N GLU A 197 -17.99 10.73 3.08
CA GLU A 197 -16.87 11.60 3.46
C GLU A 197 -15.96 11.95 2.27
N PHE A 198 -15.85 11.03 1.30
CA PHE A 198 -14.87 11.12 0.21
C PHE A 198 -15.48 11.18 -1.19
N GLY A 199 -16.78 10.93 -1.33
CA GLY A 199 -17.46 10.76 -2.63
C GLY A 199 -17.48 11.99 -3.52
N ARG A 200 -17.16 13.18 -2.99
CA ARG A 200 -17.00 14.40 -3.79
C ARG A 200 -15.64 14.49 -4.50
N SER A 201 -14.66 13.72 -4.04
CA SER A 201 -13.27 13.75 -4.54
C SER A 201 -12.95 12.59 -5.48
N PHE A 202 -13.77 11.54 -5.48
CA PHE A 202 -13.54 10.32 -6.24
C PHE A 202 -14.76 9.94 -7.08
N THR A 203 -14.51 9.36 -8.25
CA THR A 203 -15.54 8.84 -9.15
C THR A 203 -15.46 7.32 -9.21
N ASP A 204 -16.60 6.64 -9.42
CA ASP A 204 -16.60 5.20 -9.67
C ASP A 204 -15.97 4.94 -11.05
N LYS A 205 -14.88 4.17 -11.05
CA LYS A 205 -14.05 3.89 -12.23
C LYS A 205 -14.24 2.46 -12.73
N LEU A 206 -14.94 1.60 -11.99
CA LEU A 206 -15.10 0.20 -12.34
C LEU A 206 -15.87 -0.03 -13.65
N PRO A 207 -16.95 0.72 -13.97
CA PRO A 207 -17.65 0.55 -15.25
C PRO A 207 -16.75 0.82 -16.46
N VAL A 208 -16.01 1.92 -16.42
CA VAL A 208 -15.10 2.34 -17.50
C VAL A 208 -13.94 1.36 -17.65
N LEU A 209 -13.35 0.91 -16.53
CA LEU A 209 -12.30 -0.10 -16.54
C LEU A 209 -12.79 -1.42 -17.13
N ASN A 210 -13.98 -1.89 -16.73
CA ASN A 210 -14.54 -3.15 -17.22
C ASN A 210 -14.79 -3.09 -18.74
N GLU A 211 -15.39 -1.99 -19.23
CA GLU A 211 -15.62 -1.80 -20.67
C GLU A 211 -14.30 -1.77 -21.47
N ALA A 212 -13.28 -1.06 -20.95
CA ALA A 212 -11.97 -0.96 -21.58
C ALA A 212 -11.28 -2.33 -21.66
N LEU A 213 -11.30 -3.11 -20.58
CA LEU A 213 -10.75 -4.48 -20.56
C LEU A 213 -11.52 -5.42 -21.51
N SER A 214 -12.84 -5.27 -21.60
CA SER A 214 -13.66 -6.06 -22.52
C SER A 214 -13.27 -5.82 -23.99
N LYS A 215 -13.09 -4.55 -24.38
CA LYS A 215 -12.73 -4.15 -25.75
C LYS A 215 -11.31 -4.54 -26.17
N SER A 216 -10.39 -4.63 -25.22
CA SER A 216 -8.95 -4.85 -25.46
C SER A 216 -8.47 -6.26 -25.11
N LYS A 217 -9.40 -7.21 -24.92
CA LYS A 217 -9.15 -8.57 -24.43
C LYS A 217 -8.10 -9.36 -25.21
N SER A 218 -8.02 -9.15 -26.52
CA SER A 218 -7.03 -9.80 -27.39
C SER A 218 -5.60 -9.27 -27.22
N ILE A 219 -5.45 -8.09 -26.62
CA ILE A 219 -4.17 -7.40 -26.40
C ILE A 219 -3.65 -7.79 -25.02
N TRP A 220 -4.38 -7.47 -23.95
CA TRP A 220 -3.87 -7.64 -22.59
C TRP A 220 -3.72 -9.11 -22.15
N LYS A 221 -4.44 -10.06 -22.75
CA LYS A 221 -4.31 -11.49 -22.40
C LYS A 221 -3.00 -12.14 -22.85
N ARG A 222 -2.19 -11.45 -23.68
CA ARG A 222 -0.95 -12.01 -24.22
C ARG A 222 0.12 -12.21 -23.14
N SER A 223 0.24 -11.25 -22.22
CA SER A 223 1.20 -11.29 -21.12
C SER A 223 0.83 -10.30 -20.02
N SER A 224 1.41 -10.45 -18.83
CA SER A 224 1.27 -9.45 -17.76
C SER A 224 1.90 -8.10 -18.12
N GLN A 225 2.91 -8.09 -19.00
CA GLN A 225 3.52 -6.86 -19.52
C GLN A 225 2.56 -6.10 -20.43
N GLU A 226 1.91 -6.77 -21.38
CA GLU A 226 0.92 -6.15 -22.28
C GLU A 226 -0.27 -5.57 -21.49
N LEU A 227 -0.70 -6.28 -20.44
CA LEU A 227 -1.69 -5.74 -19.51
C LEU A 227 -1.19 -4.50 -18.77
N TYR A 228 0.07 -4.49 -18.31
CA TYR A 228 0.64 -3.33 -17.63
C TYR A 228 0.73 -2.11 -18.55
N GLU A 229 1.23 -2.31 -19.78
CA GLU A 229 1.32 -1.26 -20.80
C GLU A 229 -0.08 -0.69 -21.08
N PHE A 230 -1.06 -1.56 -21.33
CA PHE A 230 -2.47 -1.18 -21.52
C PHE A 230 -3.02 -0.34 -20.35
N LEU A 231 -2.80 -0.77 -19.10
CA LEU A 231 -3.29 -0.06 -17.91
C LEU A 231 -2.61 1.30 -17.68
N MET A 232 -1.40 1.49 -18.22
CA MET A 232 -0.60 2.72 -18.06
C MET A 232 -0.69 3.68 -19.25
N GLU A 233 -1.28 3.27 -20.37
CA GLU A 233 -1.42 4.10 -21.57
C GLU A 233 -2.17 5.42 -21.31
N ASP A 234 -1.92 6.44 -22.12
CA ASP A 234 -2.53 7.78 -21.95
C ASP A 234 -4.05 7.80 -22.12
N HIS A 235 -4.62 6.83 -22.83
CA HIS A 235 -6.08 6.72 -22.92
C HIS A 235 -6.73 6.31 -21.57
N PHE A 236 -5.93 5.82 -20.60
CA PHE A 236 -6.31 5.61 -19.20
C PHE A 236 -6.14 6.86 -18.32
N ASN A 237 -5.90 8.06 -18.87
CA ASN A 237 -5.80 9.29 -18.07
C ASN A 237 -7.10 9.61 -17.29
N LEU A 238 -8.24 9.06 -17.73
CA LEU A 238 -9.51 9.14 -17.01
C LEU A 238 -9.58 8.23 -15.77
N LEU A 239 -8.81 7.13 -15.78
CA LEU A 239 -8.84 6.11 -14.73
C LEU A 239 -7.76 6.34 -13.67
N LEU A 240 -6.58 6.83 -14.06
CA LEU A 240 -5.50 7.16 -13.13
C LEU A 240 -5.20 8.65 -13.16
N SER A 241 -5.38 9.32 -12.01
CA SER A 241 -4.95 10.71 -11.84
C SER A 241 -3.43 10.84 -12.01
N PRO A 242 -2.90 12.03 -12.35
CA PRO A 242 -1.45 12.26 -12.42
C PRO A 242 -0.72 11.86 -11.12
N SER A 243 -1.35 12.07 -9.96
CA SER A 243 -0.84 11.67 -8.65
C SER A 243 -0.79 10.15 -8.49
N ALA A 244 -1.85 9.43 -8.90
CA ALA A 244 -1.90 7.98 -8.86
C ALA A 244 -0.84 7.37 -9.80
N ARG A 245 -0.69 7.92 -11.02
CA ARG A 245 0.37 7.50 -11.97
C ARG A 245 1.77 7.71 -11.38
N SER A 246 2.05 8.91 -10.85
CA SER A 246 3.33 9.21 -10.21
C SER A 246 3.65 8.25 -9.07
N PHE A 247 2.62 7.89 -8.29
CA PHE A 247 2.75 6.91 -7.23
C PHE A 247 3.05 5.50 -7.77
N ILE A 248 2.31 5.01 -8.76
CA ILE A 248 2.55 3.70 -9.40
C ILE A 248 3.96 3.62 -10.00
N THR A 249 4.42 4.68 -10.67
CA THR A 249 5.79 4.76 -11.20
C THR A 249 6.83 4.67 -10.08
N LYS A 250 6.63 5.36 -8.95
CA LYS A 250 7.51 5.25 -7.78
C LYS A 250 7.50 3.85 -7.19
N VAL A 251 6.35 3.21 -7.08
CA VAL A 251 6.24 1.81 -6.63
C VAL A 251 7.05 0.89 -7.55
N ALA A 252 6.91 1.04 -8.87
CA ALA A 252 7.66 0.25 -9.84
C ALA A 252 9.18 0.42 -9.71
N GLN A 253 9.65 1.66 -9.56
CA GLN A 253 11.07 1.97 -9.35
C GLN A 253 11.62 1.38 -8.04
N ASN A 254 10.77 1.25 -7.02
CA ASN A 254 11.15 0.78 -5.70
C ASN A 254 10.94 -0.72 -5.49
N LEU A 255 10.45 -1.47 -6.49
CA LEU A 255 10.32 -2.93 -6.38
C LEU A 255 11.65 -3.63 -6.08
N VAL A 256 12.78 -3.02 -6.44
CA VAL A 256 14.13 -3.49 -6.10
C VAL A 256 14.35 -3.68 -4.58
N TYR A 257 13.59 -2.96 -3.75
CA TYR A 257 13.66 -3.12 -2.30
C TYR A 257 12.93 -4.37 -1.79
N LEU A 258 12.20 -5.08 -2.65
CA LEU A 258 11.49 -6.30 -2.31
C LEU A 258 12.22 -7.53 -2.83
N ASN A 259 12.57 -8.44 -1.91
CA ASN A 259 12.96 -9.79 -2.30
C ASN A 259 11.75 -10.59 -2.81
N GLU A 260 11.99 -11.71 -3.49
CA GLU A 260 10.95 -12.55 -4.09
C GLU A 260 9.86 -12.96 -3.09
N SER A 261 10.25 -13.33 -1.86
CA SER A 261 9.30 -13.69 -0.80
C SER A 261 8.37 -12.54 -0.42
N ALA A 262 8.91 -11.31 -0.33
CA ALA A 262 8.14 -10.11 -0.04
C ALA A 262 7.22 -9.73 -1.22
N GLN A 263 7.70 -9.83 -2.47
CA GLN A 263 6.89 -9.60 -3.66
C GLN A 263 5.70 -10.58 -3.72
N ALA A 264 5.95 -11.88 -3.49
CA ALA A 264 4.92 -12.91 -3.47
C ALA A 264 3.90 -12.68 -2.35
N ALA A 265 4.34 -12.30 -1.15
CA ALA A 265 3.46 -11.98 -0.02
C ALA A 265 2.55 -10.78 -0.33
N VAL A 266 3.09 -9.74 -0.95
CA VAL A 266 2.30 -8.56 -1.38
C VAL A 266 1.31 -8.94 -2.47
N ALA A 267 1.75 -9.67 -3.51
CA ALA A 267 0.87 -10.11 -4.58
C ALA A 267 -0.32 -10.92 -4.04
N LYS A 268 -0.07 -11.84 -3.11
CA LYS A 268 -1.11 -12.61 -2.42
C LYS A 268 -2.06 -11.73 -1.61
N CYS A 269 -1.54 -10.71 -0.92
CA CYS A 269 -2.36 -9.78 -0.17
C CYS A 269 -3.27 -8.95 -1.09
N LEU A 270 -2.75 -8.45 -2.21
CA LEU A 270 -3.51 -7.70 -3.21
C LEU A 270 -4.57 -8.58 -3.87
N LEU A 271 -4.20 -9.82 -4.24
CA LEU A 271 -5.15 -10.80 -4.79
C LEU A 271 -6.27 -11.09 -3.80
N ASN A 272 -5.95 -11.33 -2.53
CA ASN A 272 -6.98 -11.56 -1.51
C ASN A 272 -7.87 -10.34 -1.33
N LYS A 273 -7.33 -9.12 -1.40
CA LYS A 273 -8.10 -7.88 -1.31
C LYS A 273 -9.04 -7.70 -2.50
N LEU A 274 -8.54 -7.96 -3.70
CA LEU A 274 -9.29 -7.82 -4.95
C LEU A 274 -10.30 -8.95 -5.14
N LEU A 275 -9.99 -10.19 -4.76
CA LEU A 275 -10.86 -11.34 -4.89
C LEU A 275 -11.71 -11.60 -3.63
N TRP A 276 -11.70 -10.70 -2.65
CA TRP A 276 -12.44 -10.90 -1.40
C TRP A 276 -13.94 -11.06 -1.68
N GLN A 277 -14.39 -12.31 -1.66
CA GLN A 277 -15.78 -12.66 -1.55
C GLN A 277 -16.10 -12.69 -0.07
N SER A 278 -17.11 -11.91 0.34
CA SER A 278 -17.74 -12.07 1.65
C SER A 278 -18.10 -13.55 1.80
N GLN A 279 -17.33 -14.28 2.62
CA GLN A 279 -17.84 -15.53 3.15
C GLN A 279 -19.06 -15.17 3.96
N GLU A 280 -20.20 -15.71 3.53
CA GLU A 280 -21.50 -15.54 4.18
C GLU A 280 -21.34 -15.59 5.70
N VAL A 281 -21.78 -14.51 6.36
CA VAL A 281 -22.27 -14.60 7.74
C VAL A 281 -23.55 -15.44 7.67
N LYS A 282 -23.40 -16.75 7.52
CA LYS A 282 -24.44 -17.77 7.70
C LYS A 282 -24.22 -18.54 9.01
N ALA A 283 -23.54 -17.94 9.98
CA ALA A 283 -23.26 -18.57 11.26
C ALA A 283 -24.19 -18.13 12.41
N ASP A 284 -25.02 -17.09 12.26
CA ASP A 284 -25.80 -16.56 13.41
C ASP A 284 -27.30 -16.30 13.13
N SER A 285 -27.92 -17.01 12.18
CA SER A 285 -29.39 -17.02 12.05
C SER A 285 -30.09 -18.18 12.77
N HIS A 286 -29.35 -19.00 13.53
CA HIS A 286 -29.90 -20.18 14.23
C HIS A 286 -30.04 -20.02 15.76
N LEU A 287 -29.85 -18.81 16.31
CA LEU A 287 -29.96 -18.58 17.77
C LEU A 287 -31.06 -17.57 18.18
N GLN A 288 -32.06 -17.32 17.34
CA GLN A 288 -33.25 -16.52 17.71
C GLN A 288 -34.58 -17.14 17.29
N SER A 289 -34.78 -18.44 17.51
CA SER A 289 -36.14 -19.02 17.41
C SER A 289 -36.59 -19.96 18.52
N ASP A 290 -35.80 -20.19 19.58
CA ASP A 290 -36.26 -20.97 20.73
C ASP A 290 -36.33 -20.08 21.97
N GLY A 291 -37.50 -19.48 22.18
CA GLY A 291 -37.75 -18.62 23.32
C GLY A 291 -39.14 -17.99 23.34
N THR A 292 -40.17 -18.70 22.88
CA THR A 292 -41.57 -18.39 23.25
C THR A 292 -42.39 -19.66 23.30
N ARG A 293 -42.44 -20.28 24.48
CA ARG A 293 -43.65 -20.82 25.11
C ARG A 293 -43.34 -21.25 26.54
#